data_AF-A0A845YWA8-F1
#
_entry.id   AF-A0A845YWA8-F1
#
_cell.length_a   1.000
_cell.length_b   1.000
_cell.length_c   1.000
_cell.angle_alpha   90.00
_cell.angle_beta   90.00
_cell.angle_gamma   90.00
#
_symmetry.space_group_name_H-M   'P 1'
#
loop_
_entity.id
_entity.type
_entity.pdbx_description
1 polymer ?
#
loop_
_entity_poly.entity_id
_entity_poly.type
_entity_poly.pdbx_seq_one_letter_code
_entity_poly.pdbx_strand_id
1 'polypeptide(L)' 'MIIIIILSNLQRKLYLAIPEEIRQSVFEEEAGIILIEDRILRLVSFNPTKEEIVKWIP' A
#
# COMPACT_ATOMS: atom_id res chain seq x y z
N MET A 1 4.70 13.65 12.42
CA MET A 1 3.75 14.76 12.15
C MET A 1 3.17 14.54 10.75
N ILE A 2 1.98 13.94 10.66
CA ILE A 2 1.33 13.50 9.42
C ILE A 2 0.21 14.50 9.08
N ILE A 3 0.56 15.68 8.54
CA ILE A 3 -0.41 16.76 8.28
C ILE A 3 -0.48 17.18 6.80
N ILE A 4 0.40 16.70 5.92
CA ILE A 4 0.55 17.30 4.57
C ILE A 4 -0.52 16.86 3.54
N ILE A 5 -1.26 15.76 3.73
CA ILE A 5 -2.12 15.22 2.65
C ILE A 5 -3.52 15.86 2.58
N ILE A 6 -3.99 16.54 3.63
CA ILE A 6 -5.39 17.01 3.71
C ILE A 6 -5.69 18.23 2.80
N LEU A 7 -4.68 18.98 2.32
CA LEU A 7 -4.91 20.30 1.72
C LEU A 7 -4.79 20.41 0.19
N SER A 8 -4.79 19.31 -0.58
CA SER A 8 -4.73 19.44 -2.04
C SER A 8 -5.44 18.29 -2.77
N ASN A 9 -6.47 18.59 -3.55
CA ASN A 9 -7.20 17.70 -4.46
C ASN A 9 -7.95 16.50 -3.83
N LEU A 10 -9.28 16.64 -3.74
CA LEU A 10 -10.27 15.67 -3.26
C LEU A 10 -10.31 14.32 -4.02
N GLN A 11 -9.58 14.16 -5.12
CA GLN A 11 -9.55 12.92 -5.92
C GLN A 11 -8.27 12.08 -5.74
N ARG A 12 -7.36 12.45 -4.84
CA ARG A 12 -6.14 11.66 -4.62
C ARG A 12 -6.43 10.43 -3.75
N LYS A 13 -6.17 9.25 -4.30
CA LYS A 13 -6.20 7.99 -3.55
C LYS A 13 -4.87 7.81 -2.82
N LEU A 14 -4.91 7.70 -1.50
CA LEU A 14 -3.75 7.36 -0.68
C LEU A 14 -3.45 5.86 -0.81
N TYR A 15 -2.19 5.54 -1.12
CA TYR A 15 -1.64 4.20 -1.13
C TYR A 15 -0.44 4.14 -0.18
N LEU A 16 -0.30 3.05 0.54
CA LEU A 16 0.91 2.72 1.28
C LEU A 16 1.86 1.96 0.34
N ALA A 17 3.04 2.51 0.11
CA ALA A 17 4.07 1.87 -0.68
C ALA A 17 4.93 0.96 0.19
N ILE A 18 5.09 -0.31 -0.19
CA ILE A 18 5.90 -1.30 0.55
C ILE A 18 6.76 -2.15 -0.41
N PRO A 19 7.91 -2.67 0.04
CA PRO A 19 8.64 -3.68 -0.71
C PRO A 19 7.76 -4.92 -0.98
N GLU A 20 7.92 -5.55 -2.14
CA GLU A 20 7.15 -6.74 -2.51
C GLU A 20 7.33 -7.91 -1.52
N GLU A 21 8.52 -8.06 -0.93
CA GLU A 21 8.78 -9.04 0.13
C GLU A 21 7.92 -8.81 1.38
N ILE A 22 7.66 -7.55 1.74
CA ILE A 22 6.80 -7.20 2.88
C ILE A 22 5.34 -7.47 2.53
N ARG A 23 4.94 -7.21 1.28
CA ARG A 23 3.60 -7.56 0.81
C ARG A 23 3.34 -9.06 0.94
N GLN A 24 4.29 -9.89 0.52
CA GLN A 24 4.17 -11.35 0.56
C GLN A 24 4.24 -11.90 1.99
N SER A 25 5.17 -11.40 2.81
CA SER A 25 5.37 -11.95 4.17
C SER A 25 4.38 -11.44 5.22
N VAL A 26 3.84 -10.22 5.08
CA VAL A 26 2.99 -9.61 6.12
C VAL A 26 1.53 -9.51 5.66
N PHE A 27 1.31 -9.23 4.37
CA PHE A 27 -0.02 -8.93 3.84
C PHE A 27 -0.68 -10.07 3.05
N GLU A 28 0.00 -11.23 2.93
CA GLU A 28 -0.63 -12.48 2.49
C GLU A 28 -0.92 -13.45 3.66
N GLU A 29 -0.57 -13.06 4.89
CA GLU A 29 -0.98 -13.78 6.11
C GLU A 29 -2.40 -13.39 6.56
N GLU A 30 -3.08 -14.26 7.31
CA GLU A 30 -4.49 -14.10 7.71
C GLU A 30 -4.81 -12.73 8.32
N ALA A 31 -3.94 -12.21 9.19
CA ALA A 31 -4.15 -10.90 9.82
C ALA A 31 -3.97 -9.72 8.86
N GLY A 32 -3.02 -9.81 7.93
CA GLY A 32 -2.72 -8.76 6.96
C GLY A 32 -3.74 -8.68 5.83
N ILE A 33 -4.32 -9.83 5.44
CA ILE A 33 -5.39 -9.93 4.43
C ILE A 33 -6.64 -9.17 4.87
N ILE A 34 -7.04 -9.25 6.14
CA ILE A 34 -8.25 -8.56 6.64
C ILE A 34 -8.18 -7.05 6.38
N LEU A 35 -7.01 -6.43 6.55
CA LEU A 35 -6.81 -4.99 6.31
C LEU A 35 -7.00 -4.60 4.83
N ILE A 36 -6.74 -5.54 3.93
CA ILE A 36 -6.93 -5.39 2.48
C ILE A 36 -8.39 -5.66 2.10
N GLU A 37 -8.96 -6.77 2.57
CA GLU A 37 -10.34 -7.18 2.24
C GLU A 37 -11.38 -6.17 2.73
N ASP A 38 -11.20 -5.65 3.94
CA ASP A 38 -12.05 -4.59 4.50
C ASP A 38 -11.78 -3.21 3.87
N ARG A 39 -10.86 -3.14 2.90
CA ARG A 39 -10.46 -1.91 2.18
C ARG A 39 -9.99 -0.78 3.09
N ILE A 40 -9.45 -1.13 4.25
CA ILE A 40 -8.90 -0.18 5.22
C ILE A 40 -7.60 0.41 4.65
N LEU A 41 -6.80 -0.41 3.97
CA LEU A 41 -5.54 -0.02 3.35
C LEU A 41 -5.54 -0.31 1.85
N ARG A 42 -5.00 0.66 1.10
CA ARG A 42 -4.62 0.47 -0.31
C ARG A 42 -3.12 0.34 -0.39
N LEU A 43 -2.62 -0.67 -1.08
CA LEU A 43 -1.20 -0.96 -1.15
C LEU A 43 -0.67 -0.79 -2.57
N VAL A 44 0.56 -0.34 -2.67
CA VAL A 44 1.37 -0.49 -3.87
C VAL A 44 2.66 -1.18 -3.46
N SER A 45 2.98 -2.30 -4.10
CA SER A 45 4.25 -2.98 -3.88
C SER A 45 5.25 -2.66 -4.97
N PHE A 46 6.52 -2.59 -4.60
CA PHE A 46 7.61 -2.30 -5.51
C PHE A 46 8.82 -3.21 -5.26
N ASN A 47 9.64 -3.38 -6.30
CA ASN A 47 10.94 -4.02 -6.18
C ASN A 47 12.00 -2.93 -5.98
N PRO A 48 12.69 -2.88 -4.81
CA PRO A 48 13.67 -1.84 -4.53
C PRO A 48 14.94 -1.95 -5.40
N THR A 49 15.30 -3.16 -5.85
CA THR A 49 16.52 -3.38 -6.66
C THR A 49 16.30 -3.02 -8.12
N LYS A 50 15.11 -3.28 -8.66
CA LYS A 50 14.74 -2.98 -10.05
C LYS A 50 14.06 -1.62 -10.22
N GLU A 51 13.73 -0.95 -9.11
CA GLU A 51 13.00 0.32 -9.08
C GLU A 51 11.69 0.29 -9.88
N GLU A 52 10.97 -0.83 -9.82
CA GLU A 52 9.70 -1.04 -10.54
C GLU A 52 8.54 -1.29 -9.59
N ILE A 53 7.36 -0.82 -9.99
CA ILE A 53 6.10 -1.16 -9.31
C ILE A 53 5.71 -2.58 -9.71
N VAL A 54 5.45 -3.42 -8.71
CA VAL A 54 5.08 -4.82 -8.92
C VAL A 54 3.56 -4.98 -8.94
N LYS A 55 2.85 -4.39 -7.97
CA LYS A 55 1.40 -4.60 -7.84
C LYS A 55 0.69 -3.41 -7.20
N TRP A 56 -0.53 -3.15 -7.66
CA TRP A 56 -1.49 -2.25 -7.02
C TRP A 56 -2.61 -3.06 -6.39
N ILE A 57 -2.95 -2.76 -5.14
CA ILE A 57 -4.08 -3.35 -4.40
C ILE A 57 -5.00 -2.18 -3.98
N PRO A 58 -6.14 -2.00 -4.65
CA PRO A 58 -7.03 -0.85 -4.46
C PRO A 58 -8.00 -0.97 -3.28
#